data_AF-A0A935XYC6-F1
#
_entry.id   AF-A0A935XYC6-F1
#
_cell.length_a   1.000
_cell.length_b   1.000
_cell.length_c   1.000
_cell.angle_alpha   90.00
_cell.angle_beta   90.00
_cell.angle_gamma   90.00
#
_symmetry.space_group_name_H-M   'P 1'
#
loop_
_entity.id
_entity.type
_entity.pdbx_description
1 polymer ?
#
loop_
_entity_poly.entity_id
_entity_poly.type
_entity_poly.pdbx_seq_one_letter_code
_entity_poly.pdbx_strand_id
1 'polypeptide(L)'
;MKTLVTTLVGIATLGAALSAFAAPDWQAIEQARKHAQVQPVKAEAVTPLEKCSQKRLVLPLDHGPRAQTTPYLNAKRKEAFDAEMKACKEAAAKSGMTQINSVTHV
;
A
#
# COMPACT_ATOMS: atom_id res chain seq x y z
N MET A 1 32.17 49.78 35.95
CA MET A 1 31.60 48.41 36.05
C MET A 1 30.10 48.30 35.71
N LYS A 2 29.41 49.37 35.28
CA LYS A 2 27.96 49.32 34.95
C LYS A 2 27.66 49.08 33.46
N THR A 3 28.60 49.41 32.57
CA THR A 3 28.44 49.31 31.11
C THR A 3 28.80 47.94 30.52
N LEU A 4 29.57 47.13 31.27
CA LEU A 4 29.95 45.77 30.88
C LEU A 4 28.83 44.75 31.14
N VAL A 5 28.05 44.96 32.21
CA VAL A 5 26.92 44.06 32.55
C VAL A 5 25.78 44.23 31.54
N THR A 6 25.50 45.46 31.10
CA THR A 6 24.45 45.73 30.11
C THR A 6 24.79 45.20 28.71
N THR A 7 26.07 45.22 28.32
CA THR A 7 26.49 44.63 27.03
C THR A 7 26.42 43.11 27.03
N LEU A 8 26.75 42.46 28.15
CA LEU A 8 26.64 41.00 28.29
C LEU A 8 25.19 40.50 28.22
N VAL A 9 24.25 41.23 28.85
CA VAL A 9 22.82 40.90 28.79
C VAL A 9 22.22 41.13 27.40
N GLY A 10 22.70 42.15 26.67
CA GLY A 10 22.25 42.44 25.30
C GLY A 10 22.69 41.39 24.28
N ILE A 11 23.87 40.79 24.43
CA ILE A 11 24.36 39.76 23.49
C ILE A 11 23.71 38.40 23.79
N ALA A 12 23.41 38.10 25.07
CA ALA A 12 22.78 36.83 25.45
C ALA A 12 21.34 36.67 24.91
N THR A 13 20.59 37.76 24.71
CA THR A 13 19.22 37.71 24.20
C THR A 13 19.12 37.56 22.68
N LEU A 14 20.13 37.98 21.91
CA LEU A 14 20.13 37.77 20.45
C LEU A 14 20.52 36.35 20.03
N GLY A 15 21.21 35.58 20.88
CA GLY A 15 21.63 34.21 20.56
C GLY A 15 20.52 33.14 20.63
N ALA A 16 19.44 33.40 21.38
CA ALA A 16 18.39 32.41 21.63
C ALA A 16 17.24 32.43 20.60
N ALA A 17 17.16 33.45 19.74
CA ALA A 17 16.06 33.61 18.79
C ALA A 17 16.24 32.85 17.45
N LEU A 18 17.43 32.29 17.20
CA LEU A 18 17.75 31.65 15.92
C LEU A 18 17.46 30.13 15.87
N SER A 19 17.01 29.52 16.96
CA SER A 19 16.84 28.06 17.04
C SER A 19 15.48 27.54 16.53
N ALA A 20 14.68 28.35 15.82
CA ALA A 20 13.28 28.00 15.51
C ALA A 20 12.87 28.04 14.02
N PHE A 21 13.80 28.12 13.07
CA PHE A 21 13.46 28.09 11.62
C PHE A 21 14.29 27.11 10.79
N ALA A 22 14.43 25.88 11.28
CA ALA A 22 14.67 24.73 10.42
C ALA A 22 13.69 23.58 10.73
N ALA A 23 12.47 23.94 11.15
CA ALA A 23 11.37 22.99 11.04
C ALA A 23 11.15 22.73 9.54
N PRO A 24 11.11 21.47 9.09
CA PRO A 24 10.84 21.14 7.70
C PRO A 24 9.54 21.84 7.29
N ASP A 25 9.54 22.50 6.13
CA ASP A 25 8.42 23.30 5.66
C ASP A 25 7.13 22.45 5.70
N TRP A 26 6.28 22.76 6.67
CA TRP A 26 5.01 22.06 6.86
C TRP A 26 4.13 22.20 5.62
N GLN A 27 4.26 23.31 4.89
CA GLN A 27 3.56 23.48 3.61
C GLN A 27 4.09 22.50 2.56
N ALA A 28 5.40 22.28 2.48
CA ALA A 28 5.98 21.27 1.58
C ALA A 28 5.50 19.85 1.94
N ILE A 29 5.39 19.52 3.23
CA ILE A 29 4.86 18.23 3.69
C ILE A 29 3.37 18.10 3.34
N GLU A 30 2.58 19.15 3.54
CA GLU A 30 1.14 19.12 3.27
C GLU A 30 0.84 19.13 1.76
N GLN A 31 1.63 19.85 0.96
CA GLN A 31 1.58 19.78 -0.50
C GLN A 31 1.95 18.39 -0.99
N ALA A 32 3.04 17.79 -0.49
CA ALA A 32 3.40 16.41 -0.81
C ALA A 32 2.29 15.42 -0.42
N ARG A 33 1.59 15.63 0.71
CA ARG A 33 0.43 14.81 1.10
C ARG A 33 -0.75 14.99 0.16
N LYS A 34 -1.06 16.22 -0.26
CA LYS A 34 -2.10 16.51 -1.26
C LYS A 34 -1.76 15.87 -2.61
N HIS A 35 -0.51 15.95 -3.06
CA HIS A 35 -0.07 15.30 -4.30
C HIS A 35 -0.04 13.77 -4.18
N ALA A 36 0.33 13.22 -3.02
CA ALA A 36 0.34 11.78 -2.76
C ALA A 36 -1.08 11.18 -2.65
N GLN A 37 -2.03 11.91 -2.08
CA GLN A 37 -3.45 11.51 -2.09
C GLN A 37 -4.08 11.56 -3.48
N VAL A 38 -3.51 12.36 -4.39
CA VAL A 38 -3.96 12.49 -5.79
C VAL A 38 -3.16 11.57 -6.73
N GLN A 39 -2.16 10.84 -6.23
CA GLN A 39 -1.66 9.67 -6.94
C GLN A 39 -2.47 8.46 -6.48
N PRO A 40 -3.57 8.11 -7.15
CA PRO A 40 -4.00 6.72 -7.10
C PRO A 40 -2.77 5.93 -7.50
N VAL A 41 -2.37 4.95 -6.66
CA VAL A 41 -1.55 3.83 -7.13
C VAL A 41 -2.15 3.50 -8.49
N LYS A 42 -1.41 3.76 -9.57
CA LYS A 42 -1.96 3.65 -10.91
C LYS A 42 -2.58 2.28 -10.96
N ALA A 43 -3.91 2.24 -10.96
CA ALA A 43 -4.62 1.02 -11.24
C ALA A 43 -4.37 0.82 -12.73
N GLU A 44 -3.19 0.28 -13.05
CA GLU A 44 -3.00 -0.40 -14.30
C GLU A 44 -4.24 -1.27 -14.46
N ALA A 45 -4.86 -1.19 -15.63
CA ALA A 45 -6.05 -1.93 -15.93
C ALA A 45 -5.68 -3.42 -15.94
N VAL A 46 -5.64 -4.02 -14.75
CA VAL A 46 -5.29 -5.41 -14.54
C VAL A 46 -6.33 -6.20 -15.31
N THR A 47 -5.86 -6.99 -16.27
CA THR A 47 -6.75 -7.80 -17.08
C THR A 47 -7.54 -8.74 -16.16
N PRO A 48 -8.77 -9.16 -16.54
CA PRO A 48 -9.54 -10.09 -15.73
C PRO A 48 -8.77 -11.37 -15.36
N LEU A 49 -7.87 -11.83 -16.25
CA LEU A 49 -7.00 -12.97 -16.02
C LEU A 49 -5.91 -12.68 -14.97
N GLU A 50 -5.28 -11.51 -15.04
CA GLU A 50 -4.27 -11.09 -14.07
C GLU A 50 -4.88 -10.91 -12.67
N LYS A 51 -6.12 -10.42 -12.57
CA LYS A 51 -6.85 -10.33 -11.29
C LYS A 51 -7.01 -11.70 -10.64
N CYS A 52 -7.27 -12.75 -11.43
CA CYS A 52 -7.28 -14.11 -10.91
C CYS A 52 -5.89 -14.52 -10.40
N SER A 53 -4.83 -14.24 -11.16
CA SER A 53 -3.45 -14.66 -10.84
C SER A 53 -2.84 -14.01 -9.59
N GLN A 54 -3.37 -12.86 -9.16
CA GLN A 54 -2.88 -12.16 -7.96
C GLN A 54 -3.28 -12.84 -6.65
N LYS A 55 -4.30 -13.72 -6.67
CA LYS A 55 -4.72 -14.44 -5.47
C LYS A 55 -3.65 -15.47 -5.10
N ARG A 56 -3.17 -15.45 -3.85
CA ARG A 56 -2.19 -16.41 -3.32
C ARG A 56 -2.83 -17.27 -2.23
N LEU A 57 -2.63 -18.58 -2.30
CA LEU A 57 -2.99 -19.51 -1.22
C LEU A 57 -1.90 -19.50 -0.15
N VAL A 58 -2.29 -19.24 1.10
CA VAL A 58 -1.43 -19.40 2.28
C VAL A 58 -2.09 -20.43 3.18
N LEU A 59 -1.38 -21.52 3.45
CA LEU A 59 -1.87 -22.60 4.30
C LEU A 59 -1.33 -22.44 5.73
N PRO A 60 -2.17 -22.65 6.77
CA PRO A 60 -1.69 -22.74 8.15
C PRO A 60 -0.73 -23.91 8.33
N LEU A 61 0.16 -23.80 9.31
CA LEU A 61 1.10 -24.86 9.66
C LEU A 61 0.34 -26.11 10.14
N ASP A 62 0.57 -27.25 9.51
CA ASP A 62 -0.14 -28.51 9.76
C ASP A 62 0.73 -29.62 10.36
N HIS A 63 1.98 -29.31 10.71
CA HIS A 63 2.94 -30.27 11.22
C HIS A 63 3.71 -29.74 12.43
N GLY A 64 4.19 -30.67 13.25
CA GLY A 64 4.99 -30.40 14.44
C GLY A 64 4.16 -30.07 15.70
N PRO A 65 4.84 -29.77 16.81
CA PRO A 65 4.22 -29.58 18.13
C PRO A 65 3.35 -28.32 18.24
N ARG A 66 3.41 -27.43 17.24
CA ARG A 66 2.61 -26.19 17.15
C ARG A 66 1.75 -26.15 15.88
N ALA A 67 1.30 -27.30 15.40
CA ALA A 67 0.38 -27.37 14.28
C ALA A 67 -0.92 -26.60 14.61
N GLN A 68 -1.31 -25.70 13.69
CA GLN A 68 -2.54 -24.90 13.77
C GLN A 68 -3.69 -25.58 13.04
N THR A 69 -3.39 -26.57 12.21
CA THR A 69 -4.37 -27.34 11.44
C THR A 69 -3.88 -28.75 11.19
N THR A 70 -4.65 -29.55 10.44
CA THR A 70 -4.27 -30.91 10.06
C THR A 70 -3.96 -30.98 8.56
N PRO A 71 -3.13 -31.95 8.11
CA PRO A 71 -2.81 -32.11 6.69
C PRO A 71 -4.06 -32.27 5.80
N TYR A 72 -5.08 -32.98 6.29
CA TYR A 72 -6.35 -33.18 5.59
C TYR A 72 -7.10 -31.85 5.35
N LEU A 73 -7.15 -30.97 6.35
CA LEU A 73 -7.81 -29.68 6.22
C LEU A 73 -7.04 -28.74 5.27
N ASN A 74 -5.71 -28.82 5.26
CA ASN A 74 -4.88 -28.12 4.28
C ASN A 74 -5.14 -28.61 2.84
N ALA A 75 -5.26 -29.92 2.63
CA ALA A 75 -5.59 -30.49 1.32
C ALA A 75 -6.93 -29.96 0.80
N LYS A 76 -7.98 -29.95 1.64
CA LYS A 76 -9.28 -29.38 1.28
C LYS A 76 -9.21 -27.90 0.91
N ARG A 77 -8.43 -27.08 1.64
CA ARG A 77 -8.28 -25.66 1.29
C ARG A 77 -7.55 -25.47 -0.03
N LYS A 78 -6.60 -26.34 -0.35
CA LYS A 78 -5.91 -26.35 -1.64
C LYS A 78 -6.87 -26.67 -2.78
N GLU A 79 -7.67 -27.73 -2.63
CA GLU A 79 -8.69 -28.12 -3.62
C GLU A 79 -9.71 -26.99 -3.87
N ALA A 80 -10.22 -26.38 -2.80
CA ALA A 80 -11.15 -25.25 -2.91
C ALA A 80 -10.50 -24.06 -3.64
N PHE A 81 -9.25 -23.73 -3.30
CA PHE A 81 -8.52 -22.67 -3.96
C PHE A 81 -8.29 -22.96 -5.45
N ASP A 82 -7.90 -24.19 -5.80
CA ASP A 82 -7.71 -24.60 -7.19
C ASP A 82 -9.03 -24.50 -7.99
N ALA A 83 -10.15 -24.88 -7.37
CA ALA A 83 -11.48 -24.74 -7.96
C ALA A 83 -11.87 -23.27 -8.17
N GLU A 84 -11.63 -22.39 -7.19
CA GLU A 84 -11.86 -20.95 -7.31
C GLU A 84 -11.02 -20.32 -8.43
N MET A 85 -9.74 -20.70 -8.52
CA MET A 85 -8.83 -20.19 -9.55
C MET A 85 -9.26 -20.64 -10.95
N LYS A 86 -9.72 -21.88 -11.09
CA LYS A 86 -10.30 -22.39 -12.33
C LYS A 86 -11.56 -21.61 -12.71
N ALA A 87 -12.49 -21.44 -11.78
CA ALA A 87 -13.72 -20.68 -12.01
C ALA A 87 -13.43 -19.22 -12.40
N CYS A 88 -12.46 -18.58 -11.76
CA CYS A 88 -12.05 -17.21 -12.08
C CYS A 88 -11.48 -17.12 -13.51
N LYS A 89 -10.62 -18.05 -13.92
CA LYS A 89 -10.07 -18.09 -15.29
C LYS A 89 -11.16 -18.31 -16.33
N GLU A 90 -12.11 -19.19 -16.06
CA GLU A 90 -13.25 -19.43 -16.96
C GLU A 90 -14.15 -18.20 -17.07
N ALA A 91 -14.41 -17.50 -15.96
CA ALA A 91 -15.17 -16.25 -15.96
C ALA A 91 -14.44 -15.13 -16.73
N ALA A 92 -13.12 -15.01 -16.55
CA ALA A 92 -12.27 -14.06 -17.26
C ALA A 92 -12.23 -14.35 -18.78
N ALA A 93 -12.20 -15.62 -19.18
CA ALA A 93 -12.26 -16.01 -20.59
C ALA A 93 -13.62 -15.67 -21.21
N LYS A 94 -14.72 -15.95 -20.48
CA LYS A 94 -16.09 -15.63 -20.95
C LYS A 94 -16.31 -14.12 -21.06
N SER A 95 -15.83 -13.32 -20.11
CA SER A 95 -15.98 -11.87 -20.17
C SER A 95 -15.19 -11.26 -21.33
N GLY A 96 -14.00 -11.78 -21.63
CA GLY A 96 -13.24 -11.39 -22.82
C GLY A 96 -13.98 -11.73 -24.13
N MET A 97 -14.62 -12.90 -24.20
CA MET A 97 -15.35 -13.34 -25.40
C MET A 97 -16.64 -12.52 -25.65
N THR A 98 -17.39 -12.19 -24.60
CA THR A 98 -18.56 -11.30 -24.70
C THR A 98 -18.16 -9.89 -25.15
N GLN A 99 -17.02 -9.38 -24.67
CA GLN A 99 -16.53 -8.06 -25.04
C GLN A 99 -16.13 -8.00 -26.53
N ILE A 100 -15.51 -9.05 -27.08
CA ILE A 100 -15.14 -9.14 -28.51
C ILE A 100 -16.40 -9.16 -29.39
N ASN A 101 -17.40 -9.98 -29.06
CA ASN A 101 -18.63 -10.09 -29.85
C ASN A 101 -19.49 -8.82 -29.81
N SER A 102 -19.43 -8.02 -28.74
CA SER A 102 -20.12 -6.73 -28.66
C SER A 102 -19.51 -5.65 -29.58
N VAL A 103 -18.23 -5.80 -29.96
CA VAL A 103 -17.54 -4.86 -30.85
C VAL A 103 -17.75 -5.22 -32.33
N THR A 104 -18.11 -6.47 -32.64
CA THR A 104 -18.30 -6.95 -34.02
C THR A 104 -19.71 -6.74 -34.58
N HIS A 105 -20.65 -6.23 -33.76
CA HIS A 105 -22.04 -5.97 -34.15
C HIS A 105 -22.39 -4.47 -34.24
N VAL A 106 -21.39 -3.59 -34.37
CA VAL A 106 -21.53 -2.17 -34.72
C VAL A 106 -20.95 -1.95 -36.11
#